data_AF-D2ZRY3-F1
#
_entry.id   AF-D2ZRY3-F1
#
_cell.length_a   1.000
_cell.length_b   1.000
_cell.length_c   1.000
_cell.angle_alpha   90.00
_cell.angle_beta   90.00
_cell.angle_gamma   90.00
#
_symmetry.space_group_name_H-M   'P 1'
#
loop_
_entity.id
_entity.type
_entity.pdbx_description
1 polymer ?
#
loop_
_entity_poly.entity_id
_entity_poly.type
_entity_poly.pdbx_seq_one_letter_code
_entity_poly.pdbx_strand_id
1 'polypeptide(L)'
;MDEEILYKKAKNLVNKKVKFYRYLYCYIIVNVCLFFINLSEIHGNWIELHQWWFLWVTVLWGVWLIFHYIKVFVLHDRFDDDWMEEKIQKEMDKMRK
;
A
#
# COMPACT_ATOMS: atom_id res chain seq x y z
N MET A 1 14.66 28.25 5.93
CA MET A 1 15.29 26.92 5.83
C MET A 1 14.45 25.88 6.56
N ASP A 2 13.99 26.15 7.79
CA ASP A 2 13.13 25.22 8.53
C ASP A 2 11.74 24.99 7.91
N GLU A 3 11.11 26.03 7.33
CA GLU A 3 9.79 25.90 6.69
C GLU A 3 9.79 25.00 5.44
N GLU A 4 10.84 25.06 4.62
CA GLU A 4 10.96 24.16 3.44
C GLU A 4 11.11 22.70 3.85
N ILE A 5 11.83 22.42 4.95
CA ILE A 5 12.03 21.08 5.49
C ILE A 5 10.70 20.54 6.03
N LEU A 6 9.96 21.35 6.79
CA LEU A 6 8.63 21.02 7.31
C LEU A 6 7.63 20.76 6.18
N TYR A 7 7.63 21.61 5.15
CA TYR A 7 6.78 21.44 3.97
C TYR A 7 7.11 20.15 3.22
N LYS A 8 8.39 19.82 3.04
CA LYS A 8 8.84 18.61 2.36
C LYS A 8 8.48 17.35 3.13
N LYS A 9 8.60 17.36 4.47
CA LYS A 9 8.11 16.29 5.36
C LYS A 9 6.59 16.11 5.21
N ALA A 10 5.81 17.19 5.33
CA ALA A 10 4.36 17.16 5.17
C ALA A 10 3.92 16.63 3.79
N LYS A 11 4.59 17.08 2.71
CA LYS A 11 4.32 16.63 1.35
C LYS A 11 4.59 15.13 1.17
N ASN A 12 5.68 14.62 1.75
CA ASN A 12 5.98 13.18 1.70
C ASN A 12 4.93 12.34 2.43
N LEU A 13 4.46 12.80 3.59
CA LEU A 13 3.39 12.13 4.34
C LEU A 13 2.11 12.02 3.51
N VAL A 14 1.71 13.13 2.87
CA VAL A 14 0.52 13.15 2.01
C VAL A 14 0.69 12.25 0.79
N ASN A 15 1.84 12.30 0.12
CA ASN A 15 2.06 11.52 -1.10
C ASN A 15 2.04 10.01 -0.84
N LYS A 16 2.57 9.56 0.31
CA LYS A 16 2.51 8.15 0.72
C LYS A 16 1.06 7.69 1.00
N LYS A 17 0.26 8.51 1.68
CA LYS A 17 -1.18 8.24 1.90
C LYS A 17 -1.93 8.12 0.56
N VAL A 18 -1.71 9.07 -0.36
CA VAL A 18 -2.31 9.04 -1.70
C VAL A 18 -1.93 7.77 -2.47
N LYS A 19 -0.66 7.34 -2.36
CA LYS A 19 -0.19 6.10 -2.99
C LYS A 19 -0.92 4.87 -2.45
N PHE A 20 -1.17 4.81 -1.14
CA PHE A 20 -1.98 3.75 -0.52
C PHE A 20 -3.42 3.74 -1.07
N TYR A 21 -4.09 4.89 -1.12
CA TYR A 21 -5.45 4.99 -1.67
C TYR A 21 -5.55 4.51 -3.11
N ARG A 22 -4.51 4.76 -3.93
CA ARG A 22 -4.47 4.26 -5.32
C ARG A 22 -4.50 2.73 -5.37
N TYR A 23 -3.74 2.05 -4.52
CA TYR A 23 -3.74 0.58 -4.46
C TYR A 23 -5.05 0.02 -3.91
N LEU A 24 -5.64 0.68 -2.90
CA LEU A 24 -6.98 0.33 -2.40
C LEU A 24 -8.05 0.49 -3.49
N TYR A 25 -8.00 1.58 -4.26
CA TYR A 25 -8.93 1.83 -5.35
C TYR A 25 -8.81 0.78 -6.46
N CYS A 26 -7.59 0.42 -6.86
CA CYS A 26 -7.36 -0.68 -7.79
C CYS A 26 -7.91 -2.01 -7.25
N TYR A 27 -7.72 -2.32 -5.96
CA TYR A 27 -8.28 -3.52 -5.33
C TYR A 27 -9.80 -3.56 -5.39
N ILE A 28 -10.48 -2.44 -5.08
CA ILE A 28 -11.94 -2.34 -5.14
C ILE A 28 -12.42 -2.57 -6.58
N ILE A 29 -11.83 -1.88 -7.57
CA ILE A 29 -12.21 -2.04 -8.98
C ILE A 29 -12.06 -3.50 -9.42
N VAL A 30 -10.91 -4.12 -9.13
CA VAL A 30 -10.63 -5.50 -9.54
C VAL A 30 -11.66 -6.45 -8.92
N ASN A 31 -11.97 -6.32 -7.63
CA ASN A 31 -13.00 -7.14 -6.98
C ASN A 31 -14.40 -6.90 -7.53
N VAL A 32 -14.75 -5.64 -7.84
CA VAL A 32 -16.04 -5.30 -8.45
C VAL A 32 -16.14 -5.92 -9.84
N CYS A 33 -15.11 -5.78 -10.68
CA CYS A 33 -15.06 -6.43 -12.00
C CYS A 33 -15.19 -7.95 -11.91
N LEU A 34 -14.47 -8.58 -10.98
CA LEU A 34 -14.55 -10.03 -10.77
C LEU A 34 -15.94 -10.48 -10.28
N PHE A 35 -16.57 -9.69 -9.40
CA PHE A 35 -17.95 -9.93 -8.95
C PHE A 35 -18.94 -9.89 -10.14
N PHE A 36 -18.81 -8.91 -11.03
CA PHE A 36 -19.63 -8.84 -12.24
C PHE A 36 -19.40 -10.00 -13.20
N ILE A 37 -18.14 -10.43 -13.39
CA ILE A 37 -17.81 -11.61 -14.20
C ILE A 37 -18.48 -12.86 -13.61
N ASN A 38 -18.38 -13.05 -12.29
CA ASN A 38 -18.97 -14.20 -11.62
C ASN A 38 -20.51 -14.23 -11.75
N LEU A 39 -21.18 -13.07 -11.68
CA LEU A 39 -22.62 -12.96 -11.94
C LEU A 39 -23.00 -13.35 -13.37
N SER A 40 -22.15 -13.06 -14.36
CA SER A 40 -22.38 -13.39 -15.76
C SER A 40 -22.15 -14.88 -16.07
N GLU A 41 -21.25 -15.55 -15.33
CA GLU A 41 -20.97 -16.98 -15.48
C GLU A 41 -22.11 -17.89 -14.99
N ILE A 42 -23.02 -17.38 -14.14
CA ILE A 42 -24.19 -18.14 -13.63
C ILE A 42 -25.11 -18.65 -14.75
N HIS A 43 -25.07 -18.06 -15.96
CA HIS A 43 -25.89 -18.50 -17.10
C HIS A 43 -25.20 -19.53 -18.02
N GLY A 44 -23.91 -19.81 -17.85
CA GLY A 44 -23.13 -20.66 -18.76
C GLY A 44 -22.52 -21.85 -18.02
N ASN A 45 -23.10 -23.03 -18.18
CA ASN A 45 -22.59 -24.30 -17.65
C ASN A 45 -21.13 -24.57 -18.07
N TRP A 46 -20.15 -24.13 -17.29
CA TRP A 46 -18.74 -24.56 -17.37
C TRP A 46 -18.20 -24.73 -15.95
N ILE A 47 -18.32 -25.96 -15.48
CA ILE A 47 -18.44 -26.33 -14.08
C ILE A 47 -17.12 -26.88 -13.51
N GLU A 48 -16.88 -26.46 -12.26
CA GLU A 48 -16.10 -27.06 -11.18
C GLU A 48 -14.70 -26.55 -10.81
N LEU A 49 -13.78 -26.21 -11.73
CA LEU A 49 -12.44 -25.72 -11.30
C LEU A 49 -12.29 -24.19 -11.22
N HIS A 50 -13.18 -23.42 -11.87
CA HIS A 50 -13.06 -21.96 -11.93
C HIS A 50 -13.79 -21.21 -10.81
N GLN A 51 -14.78 -21.79 -10.12
CA GLN A 51 -15.50 -21.03 -9.09
C GLN A 51 -14.63 -20.56 -7.91
N TRP A 52 -13.52 -21.24 -7.63
CA TRP A 52 -12.64 -20.93 -6.51
C TRP A 52 -11.48 -19.99 -6.88
N TRP A 53 -11.24 -19.75 -8.18
CA TRP A 53 -10.09 -18.97 -8.63
C TRP A 53 -10.16 -17.52 -8.15
N PHE A 54 -11.36 -16.95 -8.14
CA PHE A 54 -11.60 -15.60 -7.64
C PHE A 54 -11.24 -15.47 -6.16
N LEU A 55 -11.60 -16.44 -5.33
CA LEU A 55 -11.27 -16.44 -3.90
C LEU A 55 -9.76 -16.37 -3.70
N TRP A 56 -8.97 -17.12 -4.48
CA TRP A 56 -7.52 -17.05 -4.42
C TRP A 56 -6.99 -15.66 -4.80
N VAL A 57 -7.55 -15.05 -5.85
CA VAL A 57 -7.18 -13.68 -6.25
C VAL A 57 -7.54 -12.70 -5.12
N THR A 58 -8.75 -12.74 -4.59
CA THR A 58 -9.20 -11.84 -3.52
C THR A 58 -8.41 -12.02 -2.23
N VAL A 59 -8.08 -13.26 -1.86
CA VAL A 59 -7.30 -13.60 -0.66
C VAL A 59 -5.85 -13.16 -0.83
N LEU A 60 -5.17 -13.51 -1.92
CA LEU A 60 -3.78 -13.11 -2.16
C LEU A 60 -3.64 -11.59 -2.23
N TRP A 61 -4.55 -10.92 -2.95
CA TRP A 61 -4.55 -9.46 -3.04
C TRP A 61 -4.95 -8.80 -1.72
N GLY A 62 -5.85 -9.40 -0.95
CA GLY A 62 -6.21 -8.93 0.39
C GLY A 62 -5.03 -9.01 1.36
N VAL A 63 -4.30 -10.12 1.37
CA VAL A 63 -3.09 -10.30 2.21
C VAL A 63 -2.00 -9.31 1.80
N TRP A 64 -1.77 -9.11 0.51
CA TRP A 64 -0.82 -8.11 0.01
C TRP A 64 -1.20 -6.69 0.45
N LEU A 65 -2.50 -6.36 0.39
CA LEU A 65 -3.01 -5.05 0.81
C LEU A 65 -2.83 -4.82 2.32
N ILE A 66 -3.07 -5.84 3.15
CA ILE A 66 -2.84 -5.77 4.61
C ILE A 66 -1.36 -5.57 4.91
N PHE A 67 -0.46 -6.30 4.25
CA PHE A 67 0.99 -6.08 4.38
C PHE A 67 1.38 -4.66 3.97
N HIS A 68 0.80 -4.16 2.88
CA HIS A 68 1.06 -2.80 2.43
C HIS A 68 0.52 -1.75 3.41
N TYR A 69 -0.66 -1.97 3.98
CA TYR A 69 -1.24 -1.13 5.02
C TYR A 69 -0.36 -1.08 6.26
N ILE A 70 0.05 -2.24 6.80
CA ILE A 70 0.97 -2.31 7.95
C ILE A 70 2.27 -1.58 7.62
N LYS A 71 2.82 -1.74 6.42
CA LYS A 71 4.04 -1.05 6.01
C LYS A 71 3.87 0.48 5.95
N VAL A 72 2.74 0.97 5.46
CA VAL A 72 2.50 2.41 5.26
C VAL A 72 2.01 3.12 6.52
N PHE A 73 1.20 2.47 7.35
CA PHE A 73 0.64 3.07 8.57
C PHE A 73 1.43 2.73 9.83
N VAL A 74 1.94 1.49 9.98
CA VAL A 74 2.60 1.04 11.22
C VAL A 74 4.12 1.24 11.15
N LEU A 75 4.76 0.85 10.05
CA LEU A 75 6.21 1.01 9.90
C LEU A 75 6.64 2.44 9.59
N HIS A 76 5.77 3.24 8.96
CA HIS A 76 6.07 4.65 8.70
C HIS A 76 6.27 5.44 10.00
N ASP A 77 5.40 5.23 10.98
CA ASP A 77 5.39 6.03 12.21
C ASP A 77 6.57 5.70 13.13
N ARG A 78 7.18 4.53 12.98
CA ARG A 78 8.18 4.02 13.93
C ARG A 78 9.59 3.82 13.36
N PHE A 79 9.76 3.72 12.03
CA PHE A 79 11.04 3.27 11.46
C PHE A 79 11.63 4.17 10.36
N ASP A 80 10.85 5.02 9.70
CA ASP A 80 11.34 5.75 8.52
C ASP A 80 11.86 7.15 8.85
N ASP A 81 11.18 7.90 9.72
CA ASP A 81 11.58 9.29 9.99
C ASP A 81 12.65 9.38 11.10
N ASP A 82 12.41 8.83 12.30
CA ASP A 82 13.35 8.94 13.42
C ASP A 82 14.70 8.25 13.15
N TRP A 83 14.68 7.01 12.63
CA TRP A 83 15.92 6.27 12.37
C TRP A 83 16.74 6.88 11.23
N MET A 84 16.08 7.43 10.21
CA MET A 84 16.76 8.03 9.06
C MET A 84 17.35 9.40 9.44
N GLU A 85 16.63 10.19 10.24
CA GLU A 85 17.11 11.45 10.79
C GLU A 85 18.30 11.23 11.74
N GLU A 86 18.24 10.20 12.60
CA GLU A 86 19.36 9.81 13.48
C GLU A 86 20.61 9.38 12.69
N LYS A 87 20.43 8.67 11.57
CA LYS A 87 21.54 8.24 10.70
C LYS A 87 22.18 9.41 9.94
N ILE A 88 21.37 10.32 9.43
CA ILE A 88 21.86 11.52 8.75
C ILE A 88 22.65 12.37 9.74
N GLN A 89 22.14 12.54 10.95
CA GLN A 89 22.81 13.32 11.99
C GLN A 89 24.13 12.68 12.42
N LYS A 90 24.17 11.34 12.55
CA LYS A 90 25.42 10.58 12.80
C LYS A 90 26.47 10.76 11.71
N GLU A 91 26.08 10.77 10.43
CA GLU A 91 27.05 10.98 9.35
C GLU A 91 27.48 12.45 9.20
N MET A 92 26.60 13.40 9.50
CA MET A 92 26.98 14.81 9.60
C MET A 92 28.00 15.06 10.72
N ASP A 93 27.80 14.46 11.89
CA ASP A 93 28.75 14.58 13.01
C ASP A 93 30.11 13.95 12.71
N LYS A 94 30.15 12.86 11.93
CA LYS A 94 31.41 12.27 11.44
C LYS A 94 32.14 13.17 10.45
N MET A 95 31.43 13.87 9.57
CA MET A 95 32.04 14.82 8.62
C MET A 95 32.52 16.12 9.28
N ARG A 96 31.96 16.46 10.45
CA ARG A 96 32.31 17.68 11.19
C ARG A 96 33.47 17.48 12.17
N LYS A 97 33.91 16.24 12.39
CA LYS A 97 35.08 15.85 13.17
C LYS A 97 36.28 15.61 12.27
#